data_AF-A0A848D0F1-F1
#
_entry.id   AF-A0A848D0F1-F1
#
_cell.length_a   1.000
_cell.length_b   1.000
_cell.length_c   1.000
_cell.angle_alpha   90.00
_cell.angle_beta   90.00
_cell.angle_gamma   90.00
#
_symmetry.space_group_name_H-M   'P 1'
#
loop_
_entity.id
_entity.type
_entity.pdbx_description
1 polymer ?
#
loop_
_entity_poly.entity_id
_entity_poly.type
_entity_poly.pdbx_seq_one_letter_code
_entity_poly.pdbx_strand_id
1 'polypeptide(L)'
;DFGIDNITAADGLAVGRPSAFVGQIIEPFLSGCYTVSDDELYKLLRALIDTENIHLEPSALAGVFGPIQLAKEKEGQAYLEQHHLTDRMKNATHIMWATGGSMVPTEVMKEYYKKGVE
;
A
#
# COMPACT_ATOMS: atom_id res chain seq x y z
N ASP A 1 10.54 -12.61 -18.46
CA ASP A 1 9.29 -12.40 -17.73
C ASP A 1 9.01 -13.53 -16.77
N PHE A 2 8.48 -13.20 -15.60
CA PHE A 2 8.28 -14.10 -14.46
C PHE A 2 6.85 -14.70 -14.42
N GLY A 3 6.05 -14.55 -15.48
CA GLY A 3 4.71 -15.10 -15.56
C GLY A 3 3.63 -14.34 -14.78
N ILE A 4 3.86 -13.06 -14.43
CA ILE A 4 2.88 -12.19 -13.79
C ILE A 4 2.07 -11.46 -14.88
N ASP A 5 0.74 -11.49 -14.78
CA ASP A 5 -0.19 -11.00 -15.81
C ASP A 5 -0.41 -9.47 -15.80
N ASN A 6 0.03 -8.79 -14.73
CA ASN A 6 -0.16 -7.35 -14.51
C ASN A 6 -1.64 -6.94 -14.44
N ILE A 7 -2.51 -7.84 -13.96
CA ILE A 7 -3.92 -7.57 -13.73
C ILE A 7 -4.13 -7.27 -12.24
N THR A 8 -4.63 -6.07 -11.94
CA THR A 8 -4.89 -5.60 -10.57
C THR A 8 -6.03 -4.57 -10.57
N ALA A 9 -6.78 -4.51 -9.47
CA ALA A 9 -7.73 -3.46 -9.16
C ALA A 9 -7.07 -2.09 -8.90
N ALA A 10 -5.77 -2.07 -8.61
CA ALA A 10 -4.97 -0.85 -8.47
C ALA A 10 -4.49 -0.38 -9.85
N ASP A 11 -5.41 0.12 -10.68
CA ASP A 11 -5.16 0.55 -12.06
C ASP A 11 -4.02 1.57 -12.19
N GLY A 12 -3.91 2.53 -11.27
CA GLY A 12 -2.81 3.49 -11.22
C GLY A 12 -1.43 2.87 -10.94
N LEU A 13 -1.38 1.60 -10.52
CA LEU A 13 -0.17 0.82 -10.21
C LEU A 13 0.03 -0.38 -11.16
N ALA A 14 -0.84 -0.57 -12.16
CA ALA A 14 -0.79 -1.68 -13.11
C ALA A 14 0.34 -1.52 -14.15
N VAL A 15 1.59 -1.47 -13.68
CA VAL A 15 2.78 -1.19 -14.48
C VAL A 15 3.76 -2.36 -14.42
N GLY A 16 3.88 -3.11 -15.52
CA GLY A 16 4.72 -4.32 -15.58
C GLY A 16 6.23 -4.06 -15.72
N ARG A 17 6.69 -2.80 -15.83
CA ARG A 17 8.10 -2.47 -15.98
C ARG A 17 8.46 -1.16 -15.26
N PRO A 18 9.46 -1.16 -14.35
CA PRO A 18 9.88 0.06 -13.67
C PRO A 18 10.56 1.04 -14.64
N SER A 19 10.54 2.32 -14.28
CA SER A 19 11.30 3.35 -15.00
C SER A 19 12.80 3.07 -14.91
N ALA A 20 13.47 2.98 -16.06
CA ALA A 20 14.91 2.73 -16.15
C ALA A 20 15.76 3.87 -15.55
N PHE A 21 15.22 5.08 -15.49
CA PHE A 21 15.90 6.25 -14.95
C PHE A 21 15.59 6.46 -13.46
N VAL A 22 14.31 6.46 -13.09
CA VAL A 22 13.89 6.78 -11.72
C VAL A 22 14.41 5.73 -10.74
N GLY A 23 14.34 4.44 -11.09
CA GLY A 23 14.80 3.36 -10.21
C GLY A 23 16.25 3.54 -9.76
N GLN A 24 17.16 3.84 -10.70
CA GLN A 24 18.59 4.04 -10.42
C GLN A 24 18.85 5.26 -9.54
N ILE A 25 18.01 6.29 -9.63
CA ILE A 25 18.17 7.53 -8.87
C ILE A 25 17.67 7.36 -7.44
N ILE A 26 16.54 6.68 -7.25
CA ILE A 26 15.89 6.60 -5.94
C ILE A 26 16.42 5.46 -5.08
N GLU A 27 16.99 4.41 -5.68
CA GLU A 27 17.45 3.19 -4.98
C GLU A 27 18.25 3.47 -3.69
N PRO A 28 19.25 4.38 -3.65
CA PRO A 28 20.01 4.65 -2.42
C PRO A 28 19.20 5.31 -1.30
N PHE A 29 18.02 5.86 -1.61
CA PHE A 29 17.14 6.56 -0.67
C PHE A 29 15.97 5.68 -0.20
N LEU A 30 15.76 4.51 -0.82
CA LEU A 30 14.69 3.58 -0.43
C LEU A 30 15.16 2.66 0.69
N SER A 31 14.34 2.54 1.74
CA SER A 31 14.58 1.60 2.84
C SER A 31 13.96 0.22 2.63
N GLY A 32 13.10 0.06 1.61
CA GLY A 32 12.44 -1.20 1.30
C GLY A 32 11.38 -1.06 0.23
N CYS A 33 10.87 -2.20 -0.23
CA CYS A 33 9.71 -2.32 -1.11
C CYS A 33 8.89 -3.54 -0.69
N TYR A 34 7.60 -3.53 -1.03
CA TYR A 34 6.69 -4.64 -0.74
C TYR A 34 5.60 -4.71 -1.79
N THR A 35 4.85 -5.81 -1.80
CA THR A 35 3.64 -6.01 -2.59
C THR A 35 2.43 -6.19 -1.67
N VAL A 36 1.24 -5.94 -2.19
CA VAL A 36 -0.04 -6.07 -1.48
C VAL A 36 -1.07 -6.63 -2.46
N SER A 37 -1.96 -7.49 -1.99
CA SER A 37 -3.03 -8.06 -2.82
C SER A 37 -4.21 -7.10 -2.96
N ASP A 38 -4.96 -7.23 -4.05
CA ASP A 38 -6.19 -6.47 -4.28
C ASP A 38 -7.19 -6.64 -3.12
N ASP A 39 -7.33 -7.85 -2.60
CA ASP A 39 -8.21 -8.16 -1.46
C ASP A 39 -7.85 -7.33 -0.21
N GLU A 40 -6.55 -7.19 0.06
CA GLU A 40 -6.08 -6.39 1.20
C GLU A 40 -6.32 -4.89 0.95
N LEU A 41 -6.13 -4.41 -0.28
CA LEU A 41 -6.45 -3.02 -0.64
C LEU A 41 -7.94 -2.71 -0.41
N TYR A 42 -8.84 -3.63 -0.77
CA TYR A 42 -10.28 -3.46 -0.54
C TYR A 42 -10.64 -3.47 0.96
N LYS A 43 -10.01 -4.34 1.75
CA LYS A 43 -10.21 -4.37 3.22
C LYS A 43 -9.75 -3.07 3.87
N LEU A 44 -8.58 -2.55 3.47
CA LEU A 44 -8.07 -1.27 3.95
C LEU A 44 -8.94 -0.09 3.51
N LEU A 45 -9.42 -0.08 2.27
CA LEU A 45 -10.35 0.92 1.75
C LEU A 45 -11.61 0.97 2.61
N ARG A 46 -12.22 -0.19 2.87
CA ARG A 46 -13.40 -0.28 3.73
C ARG A 46 -13.11 0.22 5.14
N ALA A 47 -12.03 -0.26 5.76
CA ALA A 47 -11.67 0.13 7.11
C ALA A 47 -11.50 1.65 7.22
N LEU A 48 -10.85 2.27 6.23
CA LEU A 48 -10.61 3.72 6.21
C LEU A 48 -11.91 4.53 6.05
N ILE A 49 -12.87 4.04 5.25
CA ILE A 49 -14.21 4.63 5.15
C ILE A 49 -14.96 4.48 6.49
N ASP A 50 -14.91 3.29 7.09
CA ASP A 50 -15.65 2.98 8.31
C ASP A 50 -15.11 3.75 9.54
N THR A 51 -13.79 3.96 9.63
CA THR A 51 -13.16 4.60 10.79
C THR A 51 -12.95 6.10 10.63
N GLU A 52 -12.56 6.57 9.45
CA GLU A 52 -12.18 7.97 9.20
C GLU A 52 -13.10 8.71 8.22
N ASN A 53 -14.05 8.00 7.58
CA ASN A 53 -14.87 8.53 6.48
C ASN A 53 -14.03 9.16 5.35
N ILE A 54 -12.87 8.57 5.06
CA ILE A 54 -11.98 8.96 3.97
C ILE A 54 -12.16 7.97 2.81
N HIS A 55 -12.45 8.50 1.62
CA HIS A 55 -12.78 7.72 0.43
C HIS A 55 -11.61 7.78 -0.55
N LEU A 56 -10.91 6.65 -0.71
CA LEU A 56 -9.74 6.51 -1.59
C LEU A 56 -9.96 5.39 -2.60
N GLU A 57 -9.29 5.46 -3.75
CA GLU A 57 -9.27 4.36 -4.73
C GLU A 57 -8.24 3.29 -4.33
N PRO A 58 -8.35 2.02 -4.79
CA PRO A 58 -7.47 0.93 -4.38
C PRO A 58 -5.97 1.25 -4.47
N SER A 59 -5.51 1.88 -5.55
CA SER A 59 -4.10 2.30 -5.72
C SER A 59 -3.59 3.20 -4.59
N ALA A 60 -4.45 4.06 -4.04
CA ALA A 60 -4.08 4.99 -2.97
C ALA A 60 -3.96 4.34 -1.58
N LEU A 61 -4.40 3.09 -1.43
CA LEU A 61 -4.28 2.33 -0.18
C LEU A 61 -2.97 1.53 -0.09
N ALA A 62 -2.20 1.42 -1.18
CA ALA A 62 -0.98 0.62 -1.18
C ALA A 62 -0.03 1.02 -0.04
N GLY A 63 0.11 2.33 0.22
CA GLY A 63 0.94 2.88 1.30
C GLY A 63 0.43 2.62 2.73
N VAL A 64 -0.85 2.26 2.90
CA VAL A 64 -1.46 1.99 4.21
C VAL A 64 -1.03 0.64 4.76
N PHE A 65 -0.70 -0.31 3.89
CA PHE A 65 -0.29 -1.65 4.31
C PHE A 65 1.17 -1.73 4.82
N GLY A 66 2.01 -0.74 4.49
CA GLY A 66 3.44 -0.74 4.83
C GLY A 66 3.74 -0.90 6.32
N PRO A 67 3.12 -0.11 7.23
CA PRO A 67 3.30 -0.27 8.67
C PRO A 67 2.87 -1.66 9.19
N ILE A 68 1.87 -2.27 8.57
CA ILE A 68 1.40 -3.62 8.94
C ILE A 68 2.45 -4.65 8.58
N GLN A 69 3.02 -4.60 7.37
CA GLN A 69 4.12 -5.49 6.98
C GLN A 69 5.36 -5.29 7.84
N LEU A 70 5.74 -4.03 8.10
CA LEU A 70 6.90 -3.71 8.93
C LEU A 70 6.79 -4.34 10.33
N ALA A 71 5.57 -4.38 10.89
CA ALA A 71 5.33 -4.92 12.23
C ALA A 71 5.12 -6.44 12.27
N LYS A 72 4.49 -7.02 11.24
CA LYS A 72 4.02 -8.42 11.27
C LYS A 72 4.91 -9.39 10.49
N GLU A 73 5.54 -8.95 9.41
CA GLU A 73 6.36 -9.83 8.58
C GLU A 73 7.75 -10.01 9.16
N LYS A 74 8.37 -11.16 8.89
CA LYS A 74 9.70 -11.50 9.42
C LYS A 74 10.76 -10.53 8.90
N GLU A 75 10.67 -10.17 7.63
CA GLU A 75 11.56 -9.23 6.95
C GLU A 75 11.42 -7.82 7.55
N GLY A 76 10.20 -7.41 7.91
CA GLY A 76 9.93 -6.15 8.59
C GLY A 76 10.55 -6.11 10.00
N GLN A 77 10.38 -7.19 10.77
CA GLN A 77 10.98 -7.31 12.10
C GLN A 77 12.50 -7.34 12.04
N ALA A 78 13.07 -8.08 11.08
CA ALA A 78 14.51 -8.10 10.84
C ALA A 78 15.06 -6.71 10.48
N TYR A 79 14.34 -5.94 9.65
CA TYR A 79 14.69 -4.55 9.37
C TYR A 79 14.72 -3.71 10.65
N LEU A 80 13.69 -3.80 11.49
CA LEU A 80 13.64 -3.04 12.75
C LEU A 80 14.81 -3.38 13.69
N GLU A 81 15.17 -4.65 13.79
CA GLU A 81 16.31 -5.10 14.61
C GLU A 81 17.64 -4.60 14.05
N GLN A 82 17.87 -4.80 12.74
CA GLN A 82 19.09 -4.39 12.04
C GLN A 82 19.33 -2.87 12.14
N HIS A 83 18.26 -2.09 12.13
CA HIS A 83 18.32 -0.63 12.22
C HIS A 83 18.17 -0.11 13.66
N HIS A 84 18.12 -0.98 14.67
CA HIS A 84 17.98 -0.64 16.09
C HIS A 84 16.74 0.22 16.40
N LEU A 85 15.63 -0.08 15.72
CA LEU A 85 14.37 0.66 15.78
C LEU A 85 13.30 0.00 16.65
N THR A 86 13.44 -1.27 17.03
CA THR A 86 12.42 -2.04 17.77
C THR A 86 11.87 -1.28 18.99
N ASP A 87 12.73 -0.75 19.85
CA ASP A 87 12.32 0.00 21.06
C ASP A 87 11.85 1.45 20.78
N ARG A 88 12.00 1.92 19.54
CA ARG A 88 11.63 3.27 19.09
C ARG A 88 10.24 3.30 18.44
N MET A 89 9.71 2.15 18.01
CA MET A 89 8.44 2.06 17.27
C MET A 89 7.25 2.64 18.03
N LYS A 90 7.27 2.65 19.36
CA LYS A 90 6.24 3.30 20.19
C LYS A 90 6.07 4.81 19.93
N ASN A 91 7.10 5.47 19.39
CA ASN A 91 7.11 6.89 19.07
C ASN A 91 7.19 7.14 17.56
N ALA A 92 7.08 6.09 16.74
CA ALA A 92 7.15 6.23 15.30
C ALA A 92 5.90 6.94 14.77
N THR A 93 6.09 7.80 13.77
CA THR A 93 4.99 8.36 12.97
C THR A 93 4.99 7.65 11.63
N HIS A 94 3.92 6.93 11.33
CA HIS A 94 3.69 6.38 10.01
C HIS A 94 2.98 7.44 9.16
N ILE A 95 3.54 7.76 8.00
CA ILE A 95 2.95 8.72 7.06
C ILE A 95 2.55 7.94 5.81
N MET A 96 1.26 8.00 5.47
CA MET A 96 0.71 7.33 4.30
C MET A 96 0.40 8.37 3.23
N TRP A 97 0.83 8.10 2.00
CA TRP A 97 0.62 9.00 0.87
C TRP A 97 -0.59 8.55 0.06
N ALA A 98 -1.74 9.16 0.31
CA ALA A 98 -2.94 8.96 -0.51
C ALA A 98 -2.77 9.64 -1.87
N THR A 99 -2.83 8.88 -2.97
CA THR A 99 -2.55 9.37 -4.33
C THR A 99 -3.79 9.71 -5.16
N GLY A 100 -4.98 9.22 -4.79
CA GLY A 100 -6.19 9.32 -5.60
C GLY A 100 -7.45 8.88 -4.87
N GLY A 101 -8.61 9.06 -5.52
CA GLY A 101 -9.93 8.70 -4.97
C GLY A 101 -11.02 9.78 -5.04
N SER A 102 -10.64 11.06 -5.07
CA SER A 102 -11.60 12.19 -5.00
C SER A 102 -12.53 12.31 -6.20
N MET A 103 -12.12 11.76 -7.35
CA MET A 103 -12.89 11.77 -8.60
C MET A 103 -13.58 10.43 -8.89
N VAL A 104 -13.47 9.44 -8.00
CA VAL A 104 -14.13 8.14 -8.20
C VAL A 104 -15.65 8.32 -8.08
N PRO A 105 -16.44 7.92 -9.09
CA PRO A 105 -17.89 8.00 -9.01
C PRO A 105 -18.44 7.21 -7.82
N THR A 106 -19.49 7.74 -7.18
CA THR A 106 -20.09 7.15 -5.98
C THR A 106 -20.49 5.68 -6.17
N GLU A 107 -21.01 5.31 -7.34
CA GLU A 107 -21.41 3.91 -7.60
C GLU A 107 -20.19 2.97 -7.66
N VAL A 108 -19.08 3.41 -8.25
CA VAL A 108 -17.82 2.65 -8.28
C VAL A 108 -17.25 2.51 -6.86
N MET A 109 -17.27 3.58 -6.06
CA MET A 109 -16.81 3.52 -4.67
C MET A 109 -17.65 2.54 -3.82
N LYS A 110 -18.97 2.46 -4.06
CA LYS A 110 -19.83 1.46 -3.40
C LYS A 110 -19.46 0.02 -3.79
N GLU A 111 -19.05 -0.22 -5.03
CA GLU A 111 -18.57 -1.53 -5.45
C GLU A 111 -17.26 -1.90 -4.76
N TYR A 112 -16.29 -0.97 -4.70
CA TYR A 112 -15.04 -1.17 -3.96
C TYR A 112 -15.29 -1.47 -2.48
N TYR A 113 -16.18 -0.70 -1.85
CA TYR A 113 -16.56 -0.90 -0.45
C TYR A 113 -17.12 -2.31 -0.20
N LYS A 114 -18.00 -2.80 -1.09
CA LYS A 114 -18.59 -4.16 -0.98
C LYS A 114 -17.54 -5.26 -1.06
N LYS A 115 -16.51 -5.11 -1.91
CA LYS A 115 -15.42 -6.08 -2.04
C LYS A 115 -14.59 -6.21 -0.75
N GLY A 116 -14.51 -5.16 0.07
CA GLY A 116 -13.84 -5.20 1.37
C GLY A 116 -14.59 -6.01 2.45
N VAL A 117 -15.72 -6.63 2.11
CA VAL A 117 -16.49 -7.54 3.00
C VAL A 117 -16.04 -8.99 2.85
N GLU A 118 -15.51 -9.33 1.67
CA GLU A 118 -15.11 -10.70 1.28
C GLU A 118 -13.71 -11.06 1.82
#